data_AF-A0A974NI13-F1
#
_entry.id   AF-A0A974NI13-F1
#
_cell.length_a   1.000
_cell.length_b   1.000
_cell.length_c   1.000
_cell.angle_alpha   90.00
_cell.angle_beta   90.00
_cell.angle_gamma   90.00
#
_symmetry.space_group_name_H-M   'P 1'
#
loop_
_entity.id
_entity.type
_entity.pdbx_description
1 polymer ?
#
loop_
_entity_poly.entity_id
_entity_poly.type
_entity_poly.pdbx_seq_one_letter_code
_entity_poly.pdbx_strand_id
1 'polypeptide(L)'
;MLPELPRVAILTEKRKRYLNARWREHKNHQSLAFWEDYFKFVRKSQFLLGLSISKEGSKPFRADFEWLINSSNFVKVIEGKYV
;
A
#
# COMPACT_ATOMS: atom_id res chain seq x y z
N MET A 1 -4.70 4.89 9.66
CA MET A 1 -5.08 3.46 9.79
C MET A 1 -6.11 3.13 8.71
N LEU A 2 -6.01 1.96 8.05
CA LEU A 2 -6.84 1.54 6.89
C LEU A 2 -7.69 0.30 7.23
N PRO A 3 -8.81 0.42 7.99
CA PRO A 3 -9.68 -0.71 8.31
C PRO A 3 -10.34 -1.35 7.07
N GLU A 4 -10.37 -0.64 5.95
CA GLU A 4 -10.90 -1.10 4.66
C GLU A 4 -9.98 -2.09 3.95
N LEU A 5 -8.73 -2.27 4.41
CA LEU A 5 -7.79 -3.25 3.86
C LEU A 5 -7.60 -4.44 4.80
N PRO A 6 -7.16 -5.61 4.29
CA PRO A 6 -6.90 -6.77 5.14
C PRO A 6 -5.90 -6.44 6.27
N ARG A 7 -6.23 -6.84 7.50
CA ARG A 7 -5.35 -6.66 8.65
C ARG A 7 -4.04 -7.44 8.45
N VAL A 8 -2.92 -6.78 8.72
CA VAL A 8 -1.61 -7.46 8.76
C VAL A 8 -1.56 -8.32 10.03
N ALA A 9 -1.75 -9.64 9.88
CA ALA A 9 -1.63 -10.58 10.99
C ALA A 9 -0.18 -11.04 11.23
N ILE A 10 0.59 -11.23 10.15
CA ILE A 10 1.97 -11.74 10.19
C ILE A 10 2.86 -10.91 9.26
N LEU A 11 4.02 -10.51 9.77
CA LEU A 11 5.13 -9.97 8.98
C LEU A 11 6.09 -11.11 8.63
N THR A 12 5.89 -11.70 7.44
CA THR A 12 6.79 -12.70 6.89
C THR A 12 8.17 -12.11 6.62
N GLU A 13 9.20 -12.95 6.50
CA GLU A 13 10.55 -12.50 6.14
C GLU A 13 10.59 -11.72 4.82
N LYS A 14 9.72 -12.08 3.86
CA LYS A 14 9.55 -11.33 2.61
C LYS A 14 9.05 -9.91 2.87
N ARG A 15 7.98 -9.76 3.66
CA ARG A 15 7.41 -8.44 4.02
C ARG A 15 8.40 -7.59 4.81
N LYS A 16 9.15 -8.19 5.74
CA LYS A 16 10.24 -7.51 6.47
C LYS A 16 11.30 -6.98 5.51
N ARG A 17 11.76 -7.79 4.55
CA ARG A 17 12.73 -7.36 3.53
C ARG A 17 12.21 -6.19 2.70
N TYR A 18 10.96 -6.23 2.25
CA TYR A 18 10.37 -5.12 1.50
C TYR A 18 10.25 -3.84 2.34
N LEU A 19 9.76 -3.96 3.58
CA LEU A 19 9.64 -2.82 4.48
C LEU A 19 11.01 -2.20 4.78
N ASN A 20 12.01 -3.02 5.08
CA ASN A 20 13.38 -2.57 5.32
C ASN A 20 13.98 -1.88 4.08
N ALA A 21 13.69 -2.39 2.88
CA ALA A 21 14.13 -1.73 1.65
C ALA A 21 13.48 -0.34 1.51
N ARG A 22 12.16 -0.22 1.65
CA ARG A 22 11.47 1.09 1.59
C ARG A 22 11.97 2.05 2.67
N TRP A 23 12.20 1.58 3.88
CA TRP A 23 12.75 2.38 4.98
C TRP A 23 14.13 2.96 4.64
N ARG A 24 15.00 2.17 4.00
CA ARG A 24 16.38 2.57 3.68
C ARG A 24 16.51 3.39 2.40
N GLU A 25 15.51 3.38 1.53
CA GLU A 25 15.55 4.05 0.21
C GLU A 25 15.62 5.57 0.28
N HIS A 26 14.99 6.19 1.28
CA HIS A 26 14.96 7.63 1.39
C HIS A 26 14.87 8.08 2.84
N LYS A 27 15.52 9.19 3.19
CA LYS A 27 15.51 9.73 4.57
C LYS A 27 14.08 10.01 5.07
N ASN A 28 13.20 10.51 4.20
CA ASN A 28 11.81 10.78 4.57
C ASN A 28 11.03 9.51 4.94
N HIS A 29 11.40 8.34 4.39
CA HIS A 29 10.73 7.07 4.74
C HIS A 29 11.10 6.59 6.14
N GLN A 30 12.13 7.17 6.77
CA GLN A 30 12.60 6.81 8.12
C GLN A 30 11.84 7.55 9.22
N SER A 31 10.58 7.88 8.97
CA SER A 31 9.68 8.56 9.90
C SER A 31 8.32 7.91 9.86
N LEU A 32 7.73 7.69 11.04
CA LEU A 32 6.36 7.18 11.15
C LEU A 32 5.35 8.14 10.50
N ALA A 33 5.60 9.45 10.54
CA ALA A 33 4.73 10.45 9.92
C ALA A 33 4.61 10.24 8.40
N PHE A 34 5.71 9.90 7.73
CA PHE A 34 5.68 9.57 6.31
C PHE A 34 4.77 8.37 6.02
N TRP A 35 4.88 7.30 6.83
CA TRP A 35 4.06 6.10 6.64
C TRP A 35 2.59 6.36 6.93
N GLU A 36 2.29 7.17 7.94
CA GLU A 36 0.92 7.63 8.19
C GLU A 36 0.34 8.37 6.99
N ASP A 37 1.10 9.32 6.42
CA ASP A 37 0.66 10.10 5.27
C ASP A 37 0.56 9.25 4.00
N TYR A 38 1.49 8.31 3.80
CA TYR A 38 1.41 7.31 2.74
C TYR A 38 0.11 6.49 2.84
N PHE A 39 -0.25 5.98 4.01
CA PHE A 39 -1.49 5.22 4.16
C PHE A 39 -2.76 6.09 4.12
N LYS A 40 -2.70 7.36 4.55
CA LYS A 40 -3.77 8.33 4.30
C LYS A 40 -3.95 8.59 2.80
N PHE A 41 -2.86 8.65 2.05
CA PHE A 41 -2.89 8.80 0.59
C PHE A 41 -3.53 7.59 -0.08
N VAL A 42 -3.14 6.37 0.31
CA VAL A 42 -3.78 5.11 -0.15
C VAL A 42 -5.29 5.12 0.08
N ARG A 43 -5.76 5.64 1.22
CA ARG A 43 -7.19 5.72 1.58
C ARG A 43 -8.03 6.52 0.56
N LYS A 44 -7.41 7.44 -0.19
CA LYS A 44 -8.11 8.26 -1.19
C LYS A 44 -8.45 7.49 -2.46
N SER A 45 -7.79 6.35 -2.71
CA SER A 45 -8.00 5.54 -3.91
C SER A 45 -9.14 4.55 -3.75
N GLN A 46 -10.24 4.74 -4.48
CA GLN A 46 -11.31 3.73 -4.54
C GLN A 46 -10.82 2.40 -5.11
N PHE A 47 -9.88 2.44 -6.07
CA PHE A 47 -9.30 1.25 -6.68
C PHE A 47 -8.48 0.44 -5.68
N LEU A 48 -7.56 1.05 -4.93
CA LEU A 48 -6.73 0.33 -3.97
C LEU A 48 -7.56 -0.24 -2.82
N LEU A 49 -8.66 0.42 -2.45
CA LEU A 49 -9.59 -0.04 -1.43
C LEU A 49 -10.56 -1.13 -1.90
N GLY A 50 -10.58 -1.48 -3.19
CA GLY A 50 -11.52 -2.45 -3.75
C GLY A 50 -12.97 -1.96 -3.81
N LEU A 51 -13.14 -0.65 -3.91
CA LEU A 51 -14.44 0.02 -4.04
C LEU A 51 -14.79 0.37 -5.50
N SER A 52 -13.89 0.12 -6.45
CA SER A 52 -14.14 0.31 -7.88
C SER A 52 -14.99 -0.82 -8.46
N ILE A 53 -15.82 -0.49 -9.46
CA ILE A 53 -16.60 -1.47 -10.22
C ILE A 53 -15.64 -2.38 -10.97
N SER A 54 -15.77 -3.68 -10.75
CA SER A 54 -15.03 -4.70 -11.50
C SER A 54 -15.72 -5.02 -12.82
N LYS A 55 -14.98 -5.55 -13.79
CA LYS A 55 -15.56 -6.11 -15.02
C LYS A 55 -16.51 -7.25 -14.66
N GLU A 56 -17.58 -7.43 -15.44
CA GLU A 56 -18.60 -8.48 -15.23
C GLU A 56 -17.98 -9.82 -14.80
N GLY A 57 -18.44 -10.33 -13.66
CA GLY A 57 -18.02 -11.62 -13.10
C GLY A 57 -16.69 -11.65 -12.32
N SER A 58 -15.94 -10.54 -12.24
CA SER A 58 -14.66 -10.49 -11.51
C SER A 58 -14.77 -9.79 -10.15
N LYS A 59 -13.90 -10.15 -9.19
CA LYS A 59 -13.80 -9.40 -7.93
C LYS A 59 -13.02 -8.10 -8.15
N PRO A 60 -13.40 -6.98 -7.51
CA PRO A 60 -12.61 -5.76 -7.57
C PRO A 60 -11.22 -6.00 -6.98
N PHE A 61 -10.22 -5.37 -7.59
CA PHE A 61 -8.87 -5.39 -7.05
C PHE A 61 -8.86 -4.71 -5.69
N ARG A 62 -8.22 -5.32 -4.70
CA ARG A 62 -8.04 -4.74 -3.36
C ARG A 62 -6.59 -4.95 -2.96
N ALA A 63 -5.90 -3.86 -2.65
CA ALA A 63 -4.51 -3.91 -2.26
C ALA A 63 -4.34 -4.60 -0.89
N ASP A 64 -3.22 -5.28 -0.70
CA ASP A 64 -2.77 -5.75 0.60
C ASP A 64 -1.46 -5.07 1.00
N PHE A 65 -1.02 -5.32 2.23
CA PHE A 65 0.20 -4.69 2.75
C PHE A 65 1.43 -5.05 1.93
N GLU A 66 1.56 -6.29 1.45
CA GLU A 66 2.71 -6.70 0.65
C GLU A 66 2.76 -5.99 -0.70
N TRP A 67 1.60 -5.85 -1.35
CA TRP A 67 1.47 -5.14 -2.62
C TRP A 67 1.85 -3.67 -2.47
N LEU A 68 1.40 -3.01 -1.41
CA LEU A 68 1.69 -1.59 -1.15
C LEU A 68 3.18 -1.33 -0.90
N ILE A 69 3.87 -2.21 -0.18
CA ILE A 69 5.30 -2.03 0.14
C ILE A 69 6.25 -2.62 -0.91
N ASN A 70 5.75 -3.33 -1.91
CA ASN A 70 6.54 -3.79 -3.04
C ASN A 70 7.08 -2.60 -3.84
N SER A 71 8.36 -2.61 -4.24
CA SER A 71 9.04 -1.45 -4.84
C SER A 71 8.29 -0.86 -6.02
N SER A 72 7.89 -1.73 -6.96
CA SER A 72 7.26 -1.33 -8.21
C SER A 72 5.88 -0.70 -8.02
N ASN A 73 5.18 -1.04 -6.94
CA ASN A 73 3.84 -0.54 -6.66
C ASN A 73 3.89 0.65 -5.70
N PHE A 74 4.81 0.63 -4.74
CA PHE A 74 5.06 1.73 -3.82
C PHE A 74 5.34 3.03 -4.57
N VAL A 75 6.22 2.99 -5.58
CA VAL A 75 6.52 4.16 -6.44
C VAL A 75 5.26 4.66 -7.15
N LYS A 76 4.50 3.77 -7.79
CA LYS A 76 3.25 4.15 -8.48
C LYS A 76 2.23 4.80 -7.53
N VAL A 77 2.15 4.32 -6.28
CA VAL A 77 1.28 4.93 -5.27
C VAL A 77 1.79 6.32 -4.92
N ILE A 78 3.07 6.50 -4.62
CA ILE A 78 3.64 7.84 -4.31
C ILE A 78 3.45 8.82 -5.47
N GLU A 79 3.59 8.36 -6.71
CA GLU A 79 3.39 9.16 -7.93
C GLU A 79 1.91 9.45 -8.23
N GLY A 80 0.98 8.98 -7.40
CA GLY A 80 -0.45 9.27 -7.56
C GLY A 80 -1.16 8.48 -8.66
N LYS A 81 -0.56 7.40 -9.18
CA LYS A 81 -1.14 6.61 -10.29
C LYS A 81 -2.54 6.06 -10.01
N TYR A 82 -2.89 5.87 -8.74
CA TYR A 82 -4.13 5.19 -8.33
C TYR A 82 -5.05 6.05 -7.48
N VAL A 83 -4.69 7.29 -7.16
CA VAL A 83 -5.50 8.21 -6.34
C VAL A 83 -6.27 9.16 -7.22
#